data_AF-A0A832HBB0-F1
#
_entry.id   AF-A0A832HBB0-F1
#
_cell.length_a   1.000
_cell.length_b   1.000
_cell.length_c   1.000
_cell.angle_alpha   90.00
_cell.angle_beta   90.00
_cell.angle_gamma   90.00
#
_symmetry.space_group_name_H-M   'P 1'
#
loop_
_entity.id
_entity.type
_entity.pdbx_description
1 polymer ?
#
loop_
_entity_poly.entity_id
_entity_poly.type
_entity_poly.pdbx_seq_one_letter_code
_entity_poly.pdbx_strand_id
1 'polypeptide(L)'
;MSAAATAARLVRWRAGLRGFLFIAGHQHSYSTLLAHILGTSPEIAGYREHHLAYRSPAGLWVLCRRLAEEFPDKQPSWLMDKLLHDAYRLSPWLLNAIPCRLILLLRRPAPYLASSLNLQRIVHGPAHPIGPEYLAKGRAHYSARLRTLAELARRVRRPKYFLAAERLAGDTTHVLEELRHFLSLRQPLSPDYQLFAHTGQRGHGDPSEVIRAGHVVHEPAAHSFQIPPVPDLEEAYQKTAALLRACCLKPGPGP
;
A
#
# COMPACT_ATOMS: atom_id res chain seq x y z
N MET A 1 -12.69 -2.39 -24.95
CA MET A 1 -13.04 -0.95 -24.90
C MET A 1 -12.23 -0.19 -25.95
N SER A 2 -12.81 0.83 -26.61
CA SER A 2 -12.09 1.63 -27.61
C SER A 2 -11.21 2.72 -26.97
N ALA A 3 -10.12 3.10 -27.64
CA ALA A 3 -9.22 4.17 -27.18
C ALA A 3 -9.94 5.52 -26.99
N ALA A 4 -10.96 5.81 -27.82
CA ALA A 4 -11.78 7.00 -27.71
C ALA A 4 -12.58 7.06 -26.40
N ALA A 5 -13.13 5.93 -25.94
CA ALA A 5 -13.85 5.85 -24.67
C ALA A 5 -12.92 6.11 -23.47
N THR A 6 -11.70 5.56 -23.51
CA THR A 6 -10.70 5.82 -22.46
C THR A 6 -10.25 7.28 -22.46
N ALA A 7 -10.00 7.88 -23.63
CA ALA A 7 -9.64 9.29 -23.74
C ALA A 7 -10.74 10.22 -23.18
N ALA A 8 -12.00 9.97 -23.51
CA ALA A 8 -13.13 10.72 -22.99
C ALA A 8 -13.22 10.64 -21.45
N ARG A 9 -12.94 9.46 -20.86
CA ARG A 9 -12.89 9.30 -19.39
C ARG A 9 -11.76 10.06 -18.74
N LEU A 10 -10.56 10.00 -19.33
CA LEU A 10 -9.42 10.78 -18.84
C LEU A 10 -9.72 12.27 -18.85
N VAL A 11 -10.42 12.77 -19.87
CA VAL A 11 -10.91 14.15 -19.92
C VAL A 11 -11.92 14.41 -18.78
N ARG A 12 -12.90 13.53 -18.56
CA ARG A 12 -13.89 13.68 -17.47
C ARG A 12 -13.24 13.72 -16.09
N TRP A 13 -12.20 12.91 -15.85
CA TRP A 13 -11.47 12.93 -14.58
C TRP A 13 -10.77 14.25 -14.31
N ARG A 14 -10.31 14.99 -15.34
CA ARG A 14 -9.56 16.24 -15.15
C ARG A 14 -10.31 17.29 -14.33
N ALA A 15 -11.64 17.29 -14.35
CA ALA A 15 -12.45 18.26 -13.61
C ALA A 15 -12.46 18.02 -12.08
N GLY A 16 -12.22 16.78 -11.62
CA GLY A 16 -12.30 16.40 -10.20
C GLY A 16 -11.02 15.82 -9.61
N LEU A 17 -10.00 15.59 -10.44
CA LEU A 17 -8.78 14.91 -10.03
C LEU A 17 -7.86 15.85 -9.25
N ARG A 18 -7.53 15.45 -8.01
CA ARG A 18 -6.54 16.13 -7.15
C ARG A 18 -5.12 15.63 -7.40
N GLY A 19 -4.97 14.39 -7.87
CA GLY A 19 -3.69 13.84 -8.29
C GLY A 19 -3.55 12.35 -8.04
N PHE A 20 -2.32 11.94 -7.75
CA PHE A 20 -1.97 10.54 -7.53
C PHE A 20 -1.84 10.22 -6.04
N LEU A 21 -2.24 9.02 -5.67
CA LEU A 21 -2.04 8.46 -4.33
C LEU A 21 -1.12 7.26 -4.43
N PHE A 22 0.04 7.32 -3.79
CA PHE A 22 0.95 6.18 -3.74
C PHE A 22 0.94 5.57 -2.34
N ILE A 23 0.74 4.26 -2.26
CA ILE A 23 1.01 3.49 -1.05
C ILE A 23 2.36 2.82 -1.24
N ALA A 24 3.40 3.29 -0.54
CA ALA A 24 4.71 2.66 -0.54
C ALA A 24 4.93 1.94 0.78
N GLY A 25 5.22 0.64 0.71
CA GLY A 25 5.45 -0.18 1.89
C GLY A 25 6.32 -1.38 1.55
N HIS A 26 6.07 -2.49 2.21
CA HIS A 26 6.64 -3.78 1.85
C HIS A 26 5.54 -4.84 1.83
N GLN A 27 5.81 -6.01 1.28
CA GLN A 27 4.86 -7.11 1.36
C GLN A 27 4.49 -7.41 2.81
N HIS A 28 3.25 -7.88 3.04
CA HIS A 28 2.73 -8.22 4.37
C HIS A 28 2.60 -7.04 5.36
N SER A 29 2.52 -5.80 4.87
CA SER A 29 2.31 -4.58 5.69
C SER A 29 0.83 -4.12 5.73
N TYR A 30 -0.13 -5.03 5.65
CA TYR A 30 -1.58 -4.71 5.54
C TYR A 30 -1.94 -3.80 4.35
N SER A 31 -1.05 -3.68 3.39
CA SER A 31 -1.17 -2.73 2.28
C SER A 31 -2.31 -3.09 1.32
N THR A 32 -2.63 -4.39 1.16
CA THR A 32 -3.81 -4.84 0.40
C THR A 32 -5.10 -4.46 1.11
N LEU A 33 -5.19 -4.68 2.42
CA LEU A 33 -6.34 -4.26 3.24
C LEU A 33 -6.57 -2.76 3.11
N LEU A 34 -5.51 -1.96 3.31
CA LEU A 34 -5.58 -0.50 3.16
C LEU A 34 -6.08 -0.12 1.76
N ALA A 35 -5.53 -0.74 0.72
CA ALA A 35 -5.89 -0.42 -0.65
C ALA A 35 -7.35 -0.80 -0.99
N HIS A 36 -7.91 -1.86 -0.37
CA HIS A 36 -9.34 -2.20 -0.53
C HIS A 36 -10.25 -1.20 0.17
N ILE A 37 -9.92 -0.81 1.40
CA ILE A 37 -10.66 0.22 2.15
C ILE A 37 -10.68 1.53 1.35
N LEU A 38 -9.50 2.02 0.95
CA LEU A 38 -9.38 3.24 0.16
C LEU A 38 -10.07 3.10 -1.20
N GLY A 39 -9.86 1.99 -1.90
CA GLY A 39 -10.46 1.74 -3.20
C GLY A 39 -11.99 1.60 -3.17
N THR A 40 -12.59 1.35 -2.01
CA THR A 40 -14.06 1.31 -1.85
C THR A 40 -14.65 2.73 -1.94
N SER A 41 -13.89 3.76 -1.55
CA SER A 41 -14.32 5.15 -1.68
C SER A 41 -14.65 5.50 -3.14
N PRO A 42 -15.75 6.22 -3.42
CA PRO A 42 -16.03 6.72 -4.77
C PRO A 42 -15.00 7.75 -5.24
N GLU A 43 -14.24 8.35 -4.31
CA GLU A 43 -13.25 9.40 -4.59
C GLU A 43 -11.86 8.83 -4.92
N ILE A 44 -11.68 7.50 -4.89
CA ILE A 44 -10.39 6.84 -5.16
C ILE A 44 -10.59 5.74 -6.21
N ALA A 45 -9.74 5.74 -7.24
CA ALA A 45 -9.65 4.67 -8.22
C ALA A 45 -8.33 3.91 -8.03
N GLY A 46 -8.42 2.58 -7.88
CA GLY A 46 -7.29 1.68 -7.61
C GLY A 46 -7.45 0.93 -6.29
N TYR A 47 -6.88 -0.28 -6.21
CA TYR A 47 -6.85 -1.13 -4.99
C TYR A 47 -5.74 -2.20 -5.02
N ARG A 48 -5.02 -2.34 -6.14
CA ARG A 48 -4.04 -3.41 -6.38
C ARG A 48 -2.68 -2.84 -6.77
N GLU A 49 -1.70 -3.72 -6.91
CA GLU A 49 -0.39 -3.37 -7.48
C GLU A 49 -0.49 -3.43 -9.01
N HIS A 50 -0.19 -2.32 -9.68
CA HIS A 50 -0.12 -2.31 -11.14
C HIS A 50 1.25 -2.71 -11.68
N HIS A 51 2.23 -2.94 -10.78
CA HIS A 51 3.60 -3.34 -11.14
C HIS A 51 4.26 -2.35 -12.12
N LEU A 52 4.01 -1.05 -11.90
CA LEU A 52 4.54 0.03 -12.72
C LEU A 52 5.70 0.72 -12.03
N ALA A 53 6.75 1.03 -12.79
CA ALA A 53 7.80 1.92 -12.32
C ALA A 53 7.47 3.38 -12.71
N TYR A 54 7.68 4.30 -11.77
CA TYR A 54 7.41 5.72 -11.93
C TYR A 54 8.73 6.49 -12.01
N ARG A 55 9.54 6.11 -13.02
CA ARG A 55 10.81 6.78 -13.35
C ARG A 55 10.58 8.02 -14.22
N SER A 56 9.50 8.03 -14.98
CA SER A 56 9.07 9.10 -15.88
C SER A 56 7.54 9.19 -15.93
N PRO A 57 6.97 10.26 -16.51
CA PRO A 57 5.51 10.40 -16.66
C PRO A 57 4.81 9.28 -17.43
N ALA A 58 5.53 8.48 -18.22
CA ALA A 58 4.95 7.37 -18.97
C ALA A 58 4.25 6.35 -18.07
N GLY A 59 4.82 6.04 -16.90
CA GLY A 59 4.20 5.15 -15.92
C GLY A 59 2.86 5.68 -15.39
N LEU A 60 2.76 7.00 -15.19
CA LEU A 60 1.52 7.66 -14.77
C LEU A 60 0.44 7.56 -15.85
N TRP A 61 0.81 7.75 -17.12
CA TRP A 61 -0.14 7.62 -18.23
C TRP A 61 -0.69 6.19 -18.33
N VAL A 62 0.18 5.18 -18.18
CA VAL A 62 -0.23 3.77 -18.15
C VAL A 62 -1.17 3.50 -16.97
N LEU A 63 -0.87 4.03 -15.78
CA LEU A 63 -1.74 3.92 -14.62
C LEU A 63 -3.12 4.53 -14.90
N CYS A 64 -3.16 5.78 -15.38
CA CYS A 64 -4.40 6.47 -15.73
C CYS A 64 -5.26 5.65 -16.70
N ARG A 65 -4.65 5.10 -17.75
CA ARG A 65 -5.35 4.27 -18.74
C ARG A 65 -5.96 3.02 -18.10
N ARG A 66 -5.15 2.28 -17.32
CA ARG A 66 -5.60 1.04 -16.65
C ARG A 66 -6.73 1.31 -15.67
N LEU A 67 -6.62 2.36 -14.86
CA LEU A 67 -7.66 2.71 -13.90
C LEU A 67 -8.94 3.19 -14.61
N ALA A 68 -8.85 3.90 -15.73
CA ALA A 68 -10.03 4.34 -16.48
C ALA A 68 -10.75 3.18 -17.18
N GLU A 69 -10.03 2.09 -17.48
CA GLU A 69 -10.58 0.83 -17.96
C GLU A 69 -11.21 0.02 -16.81
N GLU A 70 -10.55 -0.05 -15.65
CA GLU A 70 -10.97 -0.84 -14.48
C GLU A 70 -12.12 -0.19 -13.69
N PHE A 71 -12.21 1.15 -13.71
CA PHE A 71 -13.23 1.94 -13.00
C PHE A 71 -14.00 2.86 -13.97
N PRO A 72 -14.78 2.30 -14.90
CA PRO A 72 -15.48 3.06 -15.94
C PRO A 72 -16.43 4.13 -15.40
N ASP A 73 -17.02 3.88 -14.23
CA ASP A 73 -18.10 4.68 -13.67
C ASP A 73 -17.67 5.60 -12.52
N LYS A 74 -16.39 5.54 -12.11
CA LYS A 74 -15.87 6.40 -11.04
C LYS A 74 -15.47 7.78 -11.55
N GLN A 75 -15.65 8.78 -10.69
CA GLN A 75 -15.12 10.14 -10.83
C GLN A 75 -14.14 10.41 -9.67
N PRO A 76 -12.94 9.79 -9.71
CA PRO A 76 -12.03 9.81 -8.58
C PRO A 76 -11.36 11.19 -8.42
N SER A 77 -11.13 11.55 -7.17
CA SER A 77 -10.20 12.62 -6.79
C SER A 77 -8.75 12.12 -6.73
N TRP A 78 -8.54 10.83 -6.49
CA TRP A 78 -7.21 10.23 -6.41
C TRP A 78 -7.08 8.99 -7.29
N LEU A 79 -5.99 8.92 -8.07
CA LEU A 79 -5.57 7.71 -8.78
C LEU A 79 -4.51 6.99 -7.96
N MET A 80 -4.85 5.80 -7.49
CA MET A 80 -4.05 5.07 -6.54
C MET A 80 -3.25 3.93 -7.19
N ASP A 81 -1.98 3.82 -6.81
CA ASP A 81 -1.19 2.61 -7.01
C ASP A 81 -0.45 2.24 -5.71
N LYS A 82 -0.23 0.94 -5.54
CA LYS A 82 0.46 0.36 -4.40
C LYS A 82 1.78 -0.24 -4.84
N LEU A 83 2.86 0.08 -4.14
CA LEU A 83 4.24 -0.27 -4.51
C LEU A 83 4.98 -0.88 -3.31
N LEU A 84 5.16 -2.19 -3.36
CA LEU A 84 5.76 -2.95 -2.25
C LEU A 84 7.17 -3.45 -2.55
N HIS A 85 7.66 -3.27 -3.77
CA HIS A 85 8.91 -3.83 -4.29
C HIS A 85 9.83 -2.76 -4.88
N ASP A 86 11.15 -2.89 -4.67
CA ASP A 86 12.16 -1.97 -5.21
C ASP A 86 12.30 -2.04 -6.75
N ALA A 87 11.81 -3.11 -7.37
CA ALA A 87 11.75 -3.24 -8.83
C ALA A 87 10.88 -2.13 -9.46
N TYR A 88 9.82 -1.72 -8.76
CA TYR A 88 8.87 -0.69 -9.17
C TYR A 88 9.25 0.66 -8.55
N ARG A 89 10.32 1.28 -9.07
CA ARG A 89 10.89 2.50 -8.48
C ARG A 89 9.90 3.68 -8.51
N LEU A 90 9.70 4.33 -7.37
CA LEU A 90 9.10 5.65 -7.25
C LEU A 90 10.21 6.70 -7.29
N SER A 91 10.26 7.52 -8.33
CA SER A 91 11.25 8.61 -8.42
C SER A 91 10.83 9.80 -7.56
N PRO A 92 11.62 10.21 -6.54
CA PRO A 92 11.30 11.41 -5.76
C PRO A 92 11.22 12.67 -6.63
N TRP A 93 12.02 12.75 -7.69
CA TRP A 93 11.96 13.85 -8.65
C TRP A 93 10.58 13.94 -9.31
N LEU A 94 10.06 12.82 -9.82
CA LEU A 94 8.75 12.78 -10.46
C LEU A 94 7.64 13.12 -9.47
N LEU A 95 7.66 12.49 -8.29
CA LEU A 95 6.66 12.73 -7.23
C LEU A 95 6.62 14.21 -6.82
N ASN A 96 7.77 14.88 -6.76
CA ASN A 96 7.83 16.31 -6.45
C ASN A 96 7.34 17.21 -7.59
N ALA A 97 7.32 16.73 -8.83
CA ALA A 97 6.87 17.46 -10.00
C ALA A 97 5.35 17.32 -10.28
N ILE A 98 4.64 16.44 -9.56
CA ILE A 98 3.22 16.18 -9.77
C ILE A 98 2.40 16.41 -8.49
N PRO A 99 1.08 16.70 -8.64
CA PRO A 99 0.15 16.58 -7.54
C PRO A 99 0.07 15.12 -7.09
N CYS A 100 0.65 14.82 -5.93
CA CYS A 100 0.45 13.53 -5.28
C CYS A 100 0.44 13.62 -3.76
N ARG A 101 -0.04 12.54 -3.15
CA ARG A 101 0.09 12.19 -1.73
C ARG A 101 0.74 10.81 -1.60
N LEU A 102 1.52 10.62 -0.54
CA LEU A 102 2.26 9.38 -0.31
C LEU A 102 1.93 8.81 1.07
N ILE A 103 1.46 7.57 1.11
CA ILE A 103 1.31 6.80 2.35
C ILE A 103 2.50 5.86 2.47
N LEU A 104 3.22 5.96 3.58
CA LEU A 104 4.36 5.11 3.92
C LEU A 104 3.92 4.09 4.97
N LEU A 105 3.95 2.80 4.61
CA LEU A 105 3.56 1.70 5.48
C LEU A 105 4.76 0.95 6.03
N LEU A 106 4.72 0.66 7.33
CA LEU A 106 5.75 -0.15 7.97
C LEU A 106 5.14 -1.09 9.02
N ARG A 107 5.47 -2.37 8.96
CA ARG A 107 5.10 -3.39 9.96
C ARG A 107 6.35 -3.86 10.69
N ARG A 108 6.22 -4.28 11.95
CA ARG A 108 7.33 -4.87 12.72
C ARG A 108 7.96 -6.08 12.02
N PRO A 109 9.26 -6.31 12.20
CA PRO A 109 10.02 -7.31 11.45
C PRO A 109 9.59 -8.75 11.74
N ALA A 110 9.37 -9.15 13.00
CA ALA A 110 9.05 -10.55 13.31
C ALA A 110 7.71 -11.02 12.69
N PRO A 111 6.59 -10.28 12.82
CA PRO A 111 5.34 -10.63 12.14
C PRO A 111 5.45 -10.58 10.60
N TYR A 112 6.26 -9.66 10.06
CA TYR A 112 6.55 -9.63 8.63
C TYR A 112 7.24 -10.92 8.17
N LEU A 113 8.33 -11.33 8.85
CA LEU A 113 9.09 -12.53 8.50
C LEU A 113 8.20 -13.78 8.59
N ALA A 114 7.40 -13.92 9.64
CA ALA A 114 6.47 -15.03 9.81
C ALA A 114 5.48 -15.11 8.62
N SER A 115 4.93 -13.96 8.23
CA SER A 115 4.00 -13.87 7.10
C SER A 115 4.68 -14.16 5.76
N SER A 116 5.94 -13.74 5.58
CA SER A 116 6.72 -14.03 4.37
C SER A 116 7.01 -15.52 4.20
N LEU A 117 7.33 -16.22 5.29
CA LEU A 117 7.51 -17.68 5.27
C LEU A 117 6.19 -18.40 4.99
N ASN A 118 5.09 -17.94 5.62
CA ASN A 118 3.78 -18.51 5.37
C ASN A 118 3.33 -18.37 3.91
N LEU A 119 3.65 -17.24 3.26
CA LEU A 119 3.37 -17.05 1.84
C LEU A 119 4.03 -18.12 0.97
N GLN A 120 5.23 -18.59 1.31
CA GLN A 120 5.89 -19.65 0.55
C GLN A 120 5.10 -20.96 0.60
N ARG A 121 4.52 -21.30 1.76
CA ARG A 121 3.61 -22.44 1.88
C ARG A 121 2.31 -22.24 1.12
N ILE A 122 1.76 -21.03 1.09
CA ILE A 122 0.59 -20.73 0.25
C ILE A 122 0.96 -20.95 -1.23
N VAL A 123 2.12 -20.46 -1.67
CA VAL A 123 2.53 -20.50 -3.08
C VAL A 123 2.89 -21.90 -3.55
N HIS A 124 3.72 -22.62 -2.79
CA HIS A 124 4.33 -23.91 -3.17
C HIS A 124 3.65 -25.13 -2.53
N GLY A 125 2.72 -24.93 -1.60
CA GLY A 125 2.02 -25.98 -0.87
C GLY A 125 2.47 -26.13 0.59
N PRO A 126 1.63 -26.72 1.46
CA PRO A 126 1.86 -26.77 2.90
C PRO A 126 3.10 -27.60 3.30
N ALA A 127 3.47 -28.60 2.49
CA ALA A 127 4.62 -29.46 2.70
C ALA A 127 5.94 -28.88 2.16
N HIS A 128 5.92 -27.68 1.55
CA HIS A 128 7.12 -27.07 0.98
C HIS A 128 8.19 -26.81 2.06
N PRO A 129 9.42 -27.32 1.89
CA PRO A 129 10.47 -27.13 2.88
C PRO A 129 10.90 -25.66 2.94
N ILE A 130 10.87 -25.08 4.14
CA ILE A 130 11.30 -23.71 4.39
C ILE A 130 12.65 -23.75 5.10
N GLY A 131 13.72 -23.64 4.32
CA GLY A 131 15.08 -23.58 4.84
C GLY A 131 15.54 -22.17 5.25
N PRO A 132 16.74 -22.06 5.85
CA PRO A 132 17.34 -20.79 6.28
C PRO A 132 17.43 -19.72 5.17
N GLU A 133 17.54 -20.15 3.91
CA GLU A 133 17.61 -19.28 2.74
C GLU A 133 16.36 -18.41 2.56
N TYR A 134 15.17 -18.89 2.93
CA TYR A 134 13.94 -18.09 2.87
C TYR A 134 13.95 -16.98 3.91
N LEU A 135 14.43 -17.28 5.11
CA LEU A 135 14.61 -16.29 6.16
C LEU A 135 15.63 -15.23 5.72
N ALA A 136 16.78 -15.64 5.19
CA ALA A 136 17.81 -14.73 4.68
C ALA A 136 17.26 -13.80 3.57
N LYS A 137 16.51 -14.34 2.61
CA LYS A 137 15.83 -13.55 1.55
C LYS A 137 14.82 -12.57 2.13
N GLY A 138 13.99 -13.03 3.09
CA GLY A 138 13.00 -12.19 3.77
C GLY A 138 13.64 -11.01 4.49
N ARG A 139 14.73 -11.25 5.22
CA ARG A 139 15.54 -10.22 5.91
C ARG A 139 16.15 -9.23 4.93
N ALA A 140 16.80 -9.72 3.88
CA ALA A 140 17.42 -8.88 2.85
C ALA A 140 16.39 -7.97 2.15
N HIS A 141 15.24 -8.53 1.78
CA HIS A 141 14.13 -7.76 1.19
C HIS A 141 13.61 -6.68 2.14
N TYR A 142 13.37 -7.04 3.41
CA TYR A 142 12.89 -6.09 4.41
C TYR A 142 13.85 -4.92 4.60
N SER A 143 15.15 -5.21 4.79
CA SER A 143 16.19 -4.19 4.94
C SER A 143 16.35 -3.30 3.71
N ALA A 144 16.17 -3.84 2.50
CA ALA A 144 16.15 -3.04 1.28
C ALA A 144 14.95 -2.08 1.28
N ARG A 145 13.75 -2.59 1.61
CA ARG A 145 12.53 -1.77 1.68
C ARG A 145 12.62 -0.67 2.74
N LEU A 146 13.17 -0.94 3.93
CA LEU A 146 13.39 0.09 4.95
C LEU A 146 14.22 1.26 4.41
N ARG A 147 15.32 0.96 3.71
CA ARG A 147 16.17 1.98 3.09
C ARG A 147 15.42 2.79 2.04
N THR A 148 14.66 2.13 1.16
CA THR A 148 13.87 2.83 0.14
C THR A 148 12.78 3.72 0.75
N LEU A 149 12.08 3.25 1.78
CA LEU A 149 11.06 4.05 2.47
C LEU A 149 11.67 5.25 3.17
N ALA A 150 12.82 5.08 3.82
CA ALA A 150 13.58 6.18 4.42
C ALA A 150 14.04 7.21 3.38
N GLU A 151 14.49 6.76 2.20
CA GLU A 151 14.87 7.64 1.10
C GLU A 151 13.68 8.45 0.58
N LEU A 152 12.54 7.78 0.32
CA LEU A 152 11.31 8.44 -0.11
C LEU A 152 10.88 9.50 0.92
N ALA A 153 10.90 9.17 2.20
CA ALA A 153 10.54 10.08 3.27
C ALA A 153 11.40 11.35 3.29
N ARG A 154 12.71 11.22 3.05
CA ARG A 154 13.65 12.36 3.01
C ARG A 154 13.52 13.20 1.74
N ARG A 155 13.36 12.56 0.58
CA ARG A 155 13.49 13.22 -0.73
C ARG A 155 12.16 13.74 -1.30
N VAL A 156 11.04 13.12 -0.94
CA VAL A 156 9.71 13.57 -1.38
C VAL A 156 9.26 14.71 -0.49
N ARG A 157 8.94 15.87 -1.09
CA ARG A 157 8.48 17.09 -0.43
C ARG A 157 6.95 17.23 -0.45
N ARG A 158 6.26 16.34 -1.14
CA ARG A 158 4.79 16.25 -1.16
C ARG A 158 4.24 15.82 0.20
N PRO A 159 2.95 16.05 0.48
CA PRO A 159 2.33 15.56 1.71
C PRO A 159 2.48 14.04 1.83
N LYS A 160 2.98 13.62 2.99
CA LYS A 160 3.22 12.21 3.32
C LYS A 160 2.50 11.86 4.61
N TYR A 161 1.99 10.64 4.69
CA TYR A 161 1.40 10.06 5.88
C TYR A 161 2.13 8.77 6.23
N PHE A 162 2.53 8.62 7.50
CA PHE A 162 3.17 7.40 7.97
C PHE A 162 2.16 6.57 8.76
N LEU A 163 2.02 5.29 8.39
CA LEU A 163 1.17 4.34 9.08
C LEU A 163 2.01 3.15 9.55
N ALA A 164 2.10 2.99 10.88
CA ALA A 164 2.47 1.73 11.48
C ALA A 164 1.36 0.73 11.17
N ALA A 165 1.65 -0.28 10.36
CA ALA A 165 0.65 -1.08 9.68
C ALA A 165 -0.28 -1.82 10.65
N GLU A 166 0.21 -2.21 11.83
CA GLU A 166 -0.56 -2.84 12.89
C GLU A 166 -1.72 -1.97 13.39
N ARG A 167 -1.60 -0.63 13.32
CA ARG A 167 -2.70 0.28 13.70
C ARG A 167 -3.93 0.12 12.80
N LEU A 168 -3.77 -0.33 11.55
CA LEU A 168 -4.91 -0.50 10.66
C LEU A 168 -5.90 -1.55 11.18
N ALA A 169 -5.40 -2.58 11.87
CA ALA A 169 -6.22 -3.60 12.52
C ALA A 169 -6.46 -3.31 14.01
N GLY A 170 -5.50 -2.70 14.72
CA GLY A 170 -5.61 -2.45 16.16
C GLY A 170 -6.30 -1.14 16.56
N ASP A 171 -6.39 -0.19 15.65
CA ASP A 171 -6.87 1.19 15.89
C ASP A 171 -7.60 1.71 14.64
N THR A 172 -8.41 0.85 14.04
CA THR A 172 -9.00 1.04 12.70
C THR A 172 -9.74 2.36 12.59
N THR A 173 -10.69 2.64 13.49
CA THR A 173 -11.52 3.84 13.44
C THR A 173 -10.69 5.13 13.38
N HIS A 174 -9.68 5.28 14.25
CA HIS A 174 -8.84 6.48 14.24
C HIS A 174 -7.99 6.55 12.98
N VAL A 175 -7.40 5.44 12.54
CA VAL A 175 -6.59 5.41 11.30
C VAL A 175 -7.43 5.81 10.08
N LEU A 176 -8.66 5.33 9.99
CA LEU A 176 -9.56 5.67 8.90
C LEU A 176 -9.92 7.16 8.91
N GLU A 177 -10.12 7.76 10.08
CA GLU A 177 -10.39 9.19 10.20
C GLU A 177 -9.16 10.04 9.87
N GLU A 178 -7.97 9.66 10.34
CA GLU A 178 -6.69 10.28 9.99
C GLU A 178 -6.47 10.26 8.48
N LEU A 179 -6.76 9.13 7.82
CA LEU A 179 -6.65 8.98 6.37
C LEU A 179 -7.71 9.80 5.61
N ARG A 180 -8.95 9.86 6.12
CA ARG A 180 -10.02 10.70 5.55
C ARG A 180 -9.56 12.16 5.50
N HIS A 181 -9.04 12.68 6.61
CA HIS A 181 -8.50 14.03 6.69
C HIS A 181 -7.25 14.21 5.81
N PHE A 182 -6.28 13.29 5.91
CA PHE A 182 -5.05 13.32 5.12
C PHE A 182 -5.31 13.31 3.62
N LEU A 183 -6.37 12.63 3.15
CA LEU A 183 -6.78 12.55 1.75
C LEU A 183 -7.88 13.57 1.37
N SER A 184 -8.36 14.30 2.38
CA SER A 184 -9.41 15.32 2.30
C SER A 184 -10.69 14.76 1.65
N LEU A 185 -11.02 13.50 1.97
CA LEU A 185 -12.18 12.81 1.43
C LEU A 185 -13.46 13.40 2.03
N ARG A 186 -14.50 13.48 1.22
CA ARG A 186 -15.82 13.98 1.64
C ARG A 186 -16.56 12.93 2.44
N GLN A 187 -16.48 11.67 2.03
CA GLN A 187 -17.12 10.57 2.72
C GLN A 187 -16.17 9.92 3.74
N PRO A 188 -16.70 9.46 4.89
CA PRO A 188 -15.90 8.65 5.81
C PRO A 188 -15.44 7.36 5.15
N LEU A 189 -14.27 6.89 5.55
CA LEU A 189 -13.81 5.55 5.20
C LEU A 189 -14.49 4.54 6.14
N SER A 190 -14.77 3.35 5.64
CA SER A 190 -15.41 2.27 6.41
C SER A 190 -14.41 1.13 6.68
N PRO A 191 -14.50 0.44 7.83
CA PRO A 191 -13.82 -0.84 8.02
C PRO A 191 -14.37 -1.92 7.08
N ASP A 192 -15.61 -1.77 6.60
CA ASP A 192 -16.18 -2.60 5.54
C ASP A 192 -15.70 -2.12 4.18
N TYR A 193 -15.27 -3.06 3.34
CA TYR A 193 -14.73 -2.77 2.02
C TYR A 193 -15.28 -3.73 0.98
N GLN A 194 -15.41 -3.24 -0.25
CA GLN A 194 -15.90 -4.08 -1.34
C GLN A 194 -14.83 -5.09 -1.78
N LEU A 195 -15.29 -6.26 -2.23
CA LEU A 195 -14.45 -7.19 -2.95
C LEU A 195 -14.35 -6.74 -4.41
N PHE A 196 -13.14 -6.76 -4.95
CA PHE A 196 -12.86 -6.42 -6.33
C PHE A 196 -12.59 -7.68 -7.15
N ALA A 197 -12.57 -7.53 -8.47
CA ALA A 197 -12.34 -8.64 -9.41
C ALA A 197 -11.08 -9.46 -9.10
N HIS A 198 -10.03 -8.83 -8.55
CA HIS A 198 -8.75 -9.48 -8.24
C HIS A 198 -8.52 -9.76 -6.74
N THR A 199 -9.55 -9.63 -5.89
CA THR A 199 -9.40 -9.90 -4.45
C THR A 199 -9.07 -11.37 -4.19
N GLY A 200 -8.04 -11.61 -3.38
CA GLY A 200 -7.53 -12.95 -3.07
C GLY A 200 -6.80 -13.64 -4.23
N GLN A 201 -6.53 -12.94 -5.34
CA GLN A 201 -5.79 -13.50 -6.48
C GLN A 201 -4.28 -13.29 -6.35
N ARG A 202 -3.50 -14.35 -6.62
CA ARG A 202 -2.03 -14.30 -6.61
C ARG A 202 -1.53 -13.24 -7.60
N GLY A 203 -0.53 -12.47 -7.19
CA GLY A 203 0.07 -11.41 -8.02
C GLY A 203 -0.70 -10.09 -8.03
N HIS A 204 -1.86 -10.00 -7.39
CA HIS A 204 -2.65 -8.75 -7.30
C HIS A 204 -2.72 -8.15 -5.89
N GLY A 205 -2.08 -8.80 -4.90
CA GLY A 205 -2.05 -8.34 -3.53
C GLY A 205 -1.94 -9.50 -2.54
N ASP A 206 -2.79 -9.49 -1.52
CA ASP A 206 -2.87 -10.53 -0.50
C ASP A 206 -3.71 -11.71 -1.03
N PRO A 207 -3.14 -12.92 -1.17
CA PRO A 207 -3.87 -14.09 -1.63
C PRO A 207 -4.52 -14.89 -0.48
N SER A 208 -4.44 -14.43 0.77
CA SER A 208 -5.06 -15.13 1.91
C SER A 208 -6.58 -15.02 1.88
N GLU A 209 -7.26 -15.97 2.51
CA GLU A 209 -8.72 -15.94 2.63
C GLU A 209 -9.22 -14.75 3.47
N VAL A 210 -8.37 -14.19 4.34
CA VAL A 210 -8.74 -13.06 5.22
C VAL A 210 -9.20 -11.84 4.42
N ILE A 211 -8.55 -11.52 3.29
CA ILE A 211 -8.95 -10.34 2.49
C ILE A 211 -10.34 -10.50 1.88
N ARG A 212 -10.85 -11.74 1.73
CA ARG A 212 -12.19 -12.02 1.19
C ARG A 212 -13.32 -11.75 2.17
N ALA A 213 -13.01 -11.46 3.44
CA ALA A 213 -14.01 -11.17 4.46
C ALA A 213 -14.86 -9.92 4.16
N GLY A 214 -14.35 -8.97 3.38
CA GLY A 214 -15.06 -7.72 3.07
C GLY A 214 -15.14 -6.74 4.24
N HIS A 215 -14.43 -7.01 5.34
CA HIS A 215 -14.35 -6.16 6.52
C HIS A 215 -12.99 -6.34 7.20
N VAL A 216 -12.58 -5.36 8.01
CA VAL A 216 -11.34 -5.46 8.81
C VAL A 216 -11.50 -6.57 9.85
N VAL A 217 -10.65 -7.59 9.75
CA VAL A 217 -10.54 -8.66 10.74
C VAL A 217 -9.50 -8.27 11.78
N HIS A 218 -9.92 -8.18 13.04
CA HIS A 218 -9.08 -7.76 14.17
C HIS A 218 -8.18 -8.88 14.71
N GLU A 219 -8.52 -10.14 14.45
CA GLU A 219 -7.72 -11.28 14.89
C GLU A 219 -6.52 -11.50 13.96
N PRO A 220 -5.29 -11.59 14.51
CA PRO A 220 -4.13 -11.93 13.70
C PRO A 220 -4.32 -13.34 13.12
N ALA A 221 -4.18 -13.48 11.81
CA ALA A 221 -4.08 -14.79 11.19
C ALA A 221 -2.98 -15.59 11.90
N ALA A 222 -3.33 -16.76 12.45
CA ALA A 222 -2.38 -17.62 13.13
C ALA A 222 -1.22 -17.95 12.19
N HIS A 223 -0.03 -17.40 12.47
CA HIS A 223 1.16 -17.71 11.69
C HIS A 223 1.77 -19.00 12.21
N SER A 224 1.96 -19.98 11.33
CA SER A 224 2.57 -21.27 11.69
C SER A 224 4.07 -21.17 12.04
N PHE A 225 4.68 -19.98 11.92
CA PHE A 225 6.10 -19.76 12.15
C PHE A 225 6.30 -18.83 13.34
N GLN A 226 7.01 -19.32 14.36
CA GLN A 226 7.58 -18.49 15.41
C GLN A 226 8.94 -17.98 14.93
N ILE A 227 9.06 -16.65 14.85
CA ILE A 227 10.30 -16.00 14.44
C ILE A 227 11.08 -15.64 15.70
N PRO A 228 12.34 -16.09 15.86
CA PRO A 228 13.16 -15.68 16.98
C PRO A 228 13.41 -14.16 16.93
N PRO A 229 13.79 -13.53 18.05
CA PRO A 229 14.16 -12.12 18.05
C PRO A 229 15.16 -11.78 16.94
N VAL A 230 14.95 -10.66 16.27
CA VAL A 230 15.80 -10.15 15.18
C VAL A 230 16.28 -8.72 15.51
N PRO A 231 17.19 -8.56 16.49
CA PRO A 231 17.51 -7.25 17.08
C PRO A 231 18.00 -6.23 16.05
N ASP A 232 18.79 -6.67 15.07
CA ASP A 232 19.31 -5.82 14.00
C ASP A 232 18.19 -5.24 13.11
N LEU A 233 17.18 -6.05 12.78
CA LEU A 233 16.01 -5.58 12.02
C LEU A 233 15.07 -4.73 12.86
N GLU A 234 14.94 -5.03 14.16
CA GLU A 234 14.15 -4.22 15.06
C GLU A 234 14.77 -2.83 15.22
N GLU A 235 16.09 -2.74 15.41
CA GLU A 235 16.80 -1.46 15.45
C GLU A 235 16.63 -0.67 14.14
N ALA A 236 16.77 -1.34 12.99
CA ALA A 236 16.57 -0.72 11.68
C ALA A 236 15.11 -0.25 11.48
N TYR A 237 14.14 -1.04 11.93
CA TYR A 237 12.72 -0.68 11.93
C TYR A 237 12.48 0.56 12.79
N GLN A 238 12.97 0.60 14.03
CA GLN A 238 12.78 1.73 14.95
C GLN A 238 13.40 3.02 14.39
N LYS A 239 14.64 2.95 13.88
CA LYS A 239 15.31 4.08 13.22
C LYS A 239 14.50 4.58 12.02
N THR A 240 13.99 3.67 11.21
CA THR A 240 13.18 4.03 10.03
C THR A 240 11.85 4.65 10.47
N ALA A 241 11.12 4.02 11.40
CA ALA A 241 9.85 4.51 11.91
C ALA A 241 9.99 5.92 12.53
N ALA A 242 11.04 6.17 13.31
CA ALA A 242 11.32 7.49 13.87
C ALA A 242 11.54 8.54 12.77
N LEU A 243 12.32 8.21 11.74
CA LEU A 243 12.50 9.08 10.57
C LEU A 243 11.18 9.34 9.84
N LEU A 244 10.38 8.29 9.60
CA LEU A 244 9.08 8.43 8.93
C LEU A 244 8.15 9.36 9.73
N ARG A 245 8.07 9.19 11.06
CA ARG A 245 7.30 10.09 11.95
C ARG A 245 7.79 11.53 11.88
N ALA A 246 9.09 11.76 11.77
CA ALA A 246 9.66 13.10 11.66
C ALA A 246 9.42 13.76 10.30
N CYS A 247 9.35 12.97 9.22
CA CYS A 247 9.20 13.47 7.85
C CYS A 247 7.75 13.55 7.34
N CYS A 248 6.81 12.89 8.02
CA CYS A 248 5.40 12.82 7.64
C CYS A 248 4.55 13.82 8.42
N LEU A 249 3.38 14.15 7.86
CA LEU A 249 2.40 14.94 8.58
C LEU A 249 2.00 14.20 9.86
N LYS A 250 1.96 14.94 10.96
CA LYS A 250 1.32 14.45 12.17
C LYS A 250 -0.19 14.37 11.88
N PRO A 251 -0.89 13.33 12.36
CA PRO A 251 -2.34 13.38 12.37
C PRO A 251 -2.74 14.66 13.11
N GLY A 252 -3.51 15.53 12.45
CA GLY A 252 -4.07 16.69 13.12
C GLY A 252 -5.05 16.23 14.19
N PRO A 253 -5.27 17.00 15.26
CA PRO A 253 -6.48 16.79 16.04
C PRO A 253 -7.66 16.85 15.05
N GLY A 254 -8.51 15.83 15.06
CA GLY A 254 -9.80 15.93 14.38
C GLY A 254 -10.52 17.21 14.85
N PRO A 255 -11.38 17.80 14.01
CA PRO A 255 -12.20 18.93 14.43
C PRO A 255 -12.96 18.64 15.72
#